data_AF-A0A958MQU8-F1
#
_entry.id   AF-A0A958MQU8-F1
#
_cell.length_a   1.000
_cell.length_b   1.000
_cell.length_c   1.000
_cell.angle_alpha   90.00
_cell.angle_beta   90.00
_cell.angle_gamma   90.00
#
_symmetry.space_group_name_H-M   'P 1'
#
loop_
_entity.id
_entity.type
_entity.pdbx_description
1 polymer ?
#
loop_
_entity_poly.entity_id
_entity_poly.type
_entity_poly.pdbx_seq_one_letter_code
_entity_poly.pdbx_strand_id
1 'polypeptide(L)'
;MRFDDRKQRLVYLLVGINLVPHVLTVPYWVIGVSFFFLFWRVLHNFRSWPLPQPWFLRGLVIFGAVGIFFQYGTVMGQEPATALLVLMAAAKLFELRKVRDTIIVIFLCYLLLMAKLIDSQSMEMTLFLVFDVLLITAVLAMYHSPPERGNMRFLLRRSLLLALQSVPLALVLFFLFPRFNISLWSQTRKNAGQTGFSEKLRPGSVAQLAQSDKVAFRVSFPERQVSSVQEFYWRGLVLTVSNGLDWDKGTFQKGTPVMERPMTGQEVVQEIFLEPSPERFLFALD
;
A
#
# COMPACT_ATOMS: atom_id res chain seq x y z
N MET A 1 -14.70 -17.59 -35.16
CA MET A 1 -14.26 -16.17 -35.09
C MET A 1 -12.78 -16.18 -34.74
N ARG A 2 -11.89 -15.99 -35.73
CA ARG A 2 -10.44 -16.05 -35.52
C ARG A 2 -10.03 -14.87 -34.63
N PHE A 3 -9.42 -15.14 -33.49
CA PHE A 3 -8.91 -14.09 -32.61
C PHE A 3 -7.87 -13.28 -33.37
N ASP A 4 -7.98 -11.95 -33.34
CA ASP A 4 -6.98 -11.09 -33.96
C ASP A 4 -5.71 -11.11 -33.10
N ASP A 5 -4.64 -11.73 -33.61
CA ASP A 5 -3.35 -11.90 -32.93
C ASP A 5 -2.74 -10.55 -32.50
N ARG A 6 -3.12 -9.43 -33.13
CA ARG A 6 -2.73 -8.08 -32.68
C ARG A 6 -3.40 -7.71 -31.36
N LYS A 7 -4.70 -7.98 -31.21
CA LYS A 7 -5.44 -7.66 -29.99
C LYS A 7 -4.94 -8.49 -28.80
N GLN A 8 -4.61 -9.76 -29.03
CA GLN A 8 -4.05 -10.63 -27.98
C GLN A 8 -2.68 -10.16 -27.50
N ARG A 9 -1.80 -9.72 -28.41
CA ARG A 9 -0.48 -9.17 -28.04
C ARG A 9 -0.61 -7.94 -27.14
N LEU A 10 -1.61 -7.07 -27.39
CA LEU A 10 -1.87 -5.93 -26.52
C LEU A 10 -2.28 -6.36 -25.10
N VAL A 11 -3.05 -7.44 -24.97
CA VAL A 11 -3.42 -7.98 -23.65
C VAL A 11 -2.20 -8.54 -22.91
N TYR A 12 -1.28 -9.20 -23.62
CA TYR A 12 -0.03 -9.68 -23.00
C TYR A 12 0.85 -8.53 -22.54
N LEU A 13 0.98 -7.50 -23.37
CA LEU A 13 1.70 -6.27 -23.02
C LEU A 13 1.05 -5.58 -21.81
N LEU A 14 -0.29 -5.52 -21.77
CA LEU A 14 -1.04 -4.95 -20.66
C LEU A 14 -0.74 -5.67 -19.34
N VAL A 15 -0.81 -7.01 -19.35
CA VAL A 15 -0.47 -7.81 -18.17
C VAL A 15 1.00 -7.61 -17.78
N GLY A 16 1.92 -7.58 -18.75
CA GLY A 16 3.34 -7.30 -18.49
C GLY A 16 3.56 -5.95 -17.80
N ILE A 17 2.93 -4.88 -18.29
CA ILE A 17 2.98 -3.56 -17.67
C ILE A 17 2.42 -3.60 -16.24
N ASN A 18 1.29 -4.28 -16.03
CA ASN A 18 0.65 -4.38 -14.73
C ASN A 18 1.45 -5.23 -13.73
N LEU A 19 2.31 -6.16 -14.19
CA LEU A 19 3.19 -6.93 -13.31
C LEU A 19 4.39 -6.13 -12.79
N VAL A 20 4.88 -5.13 -13.54
CA VAL A 20 6.10 -4.37 -13.19
C VAL A 20 6.02 -3.69 -11.82
N PRO A 21 4.95 -2.94 -11.47
CA PRO A 21 4.85 -2.28 -10.16
C PRO A 21 4.85 -3.24 -8.96
N HIS A 22 4.60 -4.52 -9.21
CA HIS A 22 4.53 -5.56 -8.17
C HIS A 22 5.84 -6.31 -7.96
N VAL A 23 6.87 -6.07 -8.80
CA VAL A 23 8.17 -6.79 -8.73
C VAL A 23 8.82 -6.68 -7.35
N LEU A 24 8.63 -5.56 -6.67
CA LEU A 24 9.21 -5.28 -5.36
C LEU A 24 8.22 -5.46 -4.20
N THR A 25 6.93 -5.73 -4.47
CA THR A 25 5.88 -5.81 -3.43
C THR A 25 5.45 -7.22 -3.10
N VAL A 26 5.63 -8.17 -4.02
CA VAL A 26 5.25 -9.57 -3.82
C VAL A 26 6.50 -10.47 -3.84
N PRO A 27 6.45 -11.72 -3.35
CA PRO A 27 7.63 -12.55 -3.22
C PRO A 27 8.27 -12.81 -4.60
N TYR A 28 9.60 -12.77 -4.65
CA TYR A 28 10.36 -12.88 -5.90
C TYR A 28 10.02 -14.14 -6.71
N TRP A 29 9.72 -15.25 -6.03
CA TRP A 29 9.34 -16.50 -6.69
C TRP A 29 7.97 -16.39 -7.39
N VAL A 30 7.00 -15.65 -6.83
CA VAL A 30 5.68 -15.41 -7.45
C VAL A 30 5.86 -14.59 -8.71
N ILE A 31 6.67 -13.53 -8.64
CA ILE A 31 7.04 -12.70 -9.80
C ILE A 31 7.74 -13.53 -10.86
N GLY A 32 8.72 -14.35 -10.47
CA GLY A 32 9.43 -15.25 -11.38
C GLY A 32 8.47 -16.17 -12.14
N VAL A 33 7.54 -16.83 -11.43
CA VAL A 33 6.51 -17.68 -12.04
C VAL A 33 5.58 -16.89 -12.96
N SER A 34 5.13 -15.70 -12.55
CA SER A 34 4.23 -14.87 -13.36
C SER A 34 4.89 -14.35 -14.64
N PHE A 35 6.14 -13.91 -14.59
CA PHE A 35 6.90 -13.53 -15.78
C PHE A 35 7.23 -14.74 -16.65
N PHE A 36 7.52 -15.90 -16.07
CA PHE A 36 7.68 -17.14 -16.82
C PHE A 36 6.40 -17.52 -17.58
N PHE A 37 5.23 -17.42 -16.94
CA PHE A 37 3.93 -17.62 -17.57
C PHE A 37 3.67 -16.65 -18.72
N LEU A 38 3.94 -15.35 -18.51
CA LEU A 38 3.83 -14.34 -19.55
C LEU A 38 4.77 -14.64 -20.73
N PHE A 39 6.04 -14.94 -20.44
CA PHE A 39 7.05 -15.28 -21.43
C PHE A 39 6.65 -16.51 -22.25
N TRP A 40 6.23 -17.59 -21.59
CA TRP A 40 5.76 -18.80 -22.25
C TRP A 40 4.56 -18.53 -23.15
N ARG A 41 3.62 -17.70 -22.70
CA ARG A 41 2.44 -17.33 -23.51
C ARG A 41 2.84 -16.53 -24.74
N VAL A 42 3.73 -15.56 -24.59
CA VAL A 42 4.28 -14.78 -25.69
C VAL A 42 4.98 -15.71 -26.69
N LEU A 43 5.78 -16.65 -26.19
CA LEU A 43 6.53 -17.57 -27.04
C LEU A 43 5.63 -18.56 -27.80
N HIS A 44 4.54 -19.04 -27.19
CA HIS A 44 3.50 -19.79 -27.89
C HIS A 44 2.92 -19.00 -29.07
N ASN A 45 2.69 -17.70 -28.90
CA ASN A 45 2.13 -16.87 -29.97
C ASN A 45 3.12 -16.67 -31.13
N PHE A 46 4.43 -16.60 -30.85
CA PHE A 46 5.46 -16.40 -31.89
C PHE A 46 5.99 -17.68 -32.52
N ARG A 47 6.04 -18.80 -31.78
CA ARG A 47 6.63 -20.07 -32.22
C ARG A 47 5.68 -21.26 -32.21
N SER A 48 4.39 -21.04 -31.92
CA SER A 48 3.36 -22.09 -31.84
C SER A 48 3.67 -23.23 -30.87
N TRP A 49 4.50 -22.98 -29.84
CA TRP A 49 4.89 -23.98 -28.84
C TRP A 49 3.65 -24.50 -28.08
N PRO A 50 3.38 -25.82 -27.94
CA PRO A 50 2.22 -26.32 -27.20
C PRO A 50 1.94 -25.63 -25.86
N LEU A 51 0.65 -25.33 -25.61
CA LEU A 51 0.18 -24.88 -24.31
C LEU A 51 0.12 -26.08 -23.35
N PRO A 52 0.51 -25.91 -22.07
CA PRO A 52 0.34 -26.95 -21.07
C PRO A 52 -1.13 -27.36 -20.94
N GLN A 53 -1.39 -28.59 -20.52
CA GLN A 53 -2.77 -29.04 -20.31
C GLN A 53 -3.42 -28.25 -19.14
N PRO A 54 -4.73 -27.94 -19.20
CA PRO A 54 -5.38 -27.07 -18.21
C PRO A 54 -5.32 -27.59 -16.76
N TRP A 55 -5.34 -28.91 -16.56
CA TRP A 55 -5.28 -29.48 -15.21
C TRP A 55 -3.90 -29.27 -14.58
N PHE A 56 -2.82 -29.33 -15.36
CA PHE A 56 -1.46 -29.11 -14.89
C PHE A 56 -1.29 -27.65 -14.45
N LEU A 57 -1.78 -26.69 -15.25
CA LEU A 57 -1.81 -25.28 -14.89
C LEU A 57 -2.60 -25.02 -13.60
N ARG A 58 -3.77 -25.64 -13.44
CA ARG A 58 -4.56 -25.53 -12.20
C ARG A 58 -3.81 -26.08 -10.99
N GLY A 59 -3.17 -27.24 -11.13
CA GLY A 59 -2.32 -27.82 -10.10
C GLY A 59 -1.19 -26.87 -9.69
N LEU A 60 -0.53 -26.24 -10.67
CA LEU A 60 0.54 -25.28 -10.43
C LEU A 60 0.04 -24.00 -9.74
N VAL A 61 -1.14 -23.50 -10.10
CA VAL A 61 -1.77 -22.35 -9.43
C VAL A 61 -2.17 -22.68 -8.00
N ILE A 62 -2.74 -23.86 -7.75
CA ILE A 62 -3.08 -24.33 -6.40
C ILE A 62 -1.81 -24.47 -5.56
N PHE A 63 -0.77 -25.08 -6.11
CA PHE A 63 0.53 -25.21 -5.46
C PHE A 63 1.13 -23.84 -5.13
N GLY A 64 1.08 -22.90 -6.08
CA GLY A 64 1.49 -21.50 -5.84
C GLY A 64 0.65 -20.83 -4.74
N ALA A 65 -0.67 -21.01 -4.73
CA ALA A 65 -1.52 -20.46 -3.67
C ALA A 65 -1.16 -21.02 -2.29
N VAL A 66 -0.86 -22.32 -2.20
CA VAL A 66 -0.38 -22.96 -0.96
C VAL A 66 1.00 -22.43 -0.57
N GLY A 67 1.91 -22.22 -1.52
CA GLY A 67 3.21 -21.57 -1.28
C GLY A 67 3.06 -20.14 -0.73
N ILE A 68 2.13 -19.35 -1.26
CA ILE A 68 1.81 -18.00 -0.76
C ILE A 68 1.27 -18.10 0.68
N PHE A 69 0.38 -19.05 0.95
CA PHE A 69 -0.15 -19.27 2.30
C PHE A 69 0.95 -19.59 3.32
N PHE A 70 1.89 -20.47 2.98
CA PHE A 70 3.03 -20.77 3.87
C PHE A 70 3.98 -19.58 4.03
N GLN A 71 4.15 -18.76 2.99
CA GLN A 71 5.02 -17.58 3.03
C GLN A 71 4.48 -16.48 3.96
N TYR A 72 3.17 -16.21 3.91
CA TYR A 72 2.54 -15.13 4.65
C TYR A 72 1.86 -15.58 5.95
N GLY A 73 1.61 -16.89 6.12
CA GLY A 73 0.89 -17.45 7.27
C GLY A 73 -0.61 -17.10 7.32
N THR A 74 -1.13 -16.39 6.32
CA THR A 74 -2.53 -15.97 6.23
C THR A 74 -2.94 -15.80 4.77
N VAL A 75 -4.23 -16.00 4.48
CA VAL A 75 -4.85 -15.62 3.19
C VAL A 75 -5.45 -14.21 3.27
N MET A 76 -5.73 -13.73 4.49
CA MET A 76 -6.32 -12.43 4.74
C MET A 76 -5.23 -11.39 4.92
N GLY A 77 -5.21 -10.39 4.04
CA GLY A 77 -4.22 -9.31 4.05
C GLY A 77 -3.96 -8.79 2.65
N GLN A 78 -3.52 -7.53 2.56
CA GLN A 78 -3.21 -6.88 1.29
C GLN A 78 -2.10 -7.62 0.52
N GLU A 79 -1.01 -7.99 1.19
CA GLU A 79 0.16 -8.62 0.59
C GLU A 79 -0.14 -10.01 0.00
N PRO A 80 -0.70 -10.99 0.75
CA PRO A 80 -1.03 -12.31 0.19
C PRO A 80 -2.11 -12.23 -0.90
N ALA A 81 -3.09 -11.34 -0.76
CA ALA A 81 -4.11 -11.13 -1.79
C ALA A 81 -3.51 -10.58 -3.09
N THR A 82 -2.56 -9.64 -3.00
CA THR A 82 -1.86 -9.08 -4.16
C THR A 82 -1.01 -10.15 -4.84
N ALA A 83 -0.30 -10.99 -4.07
CA ALA A 83 0.48 -12.11 -4.62
C ALA A 83 -0.42 -13.12 -5.37
N LEU A 84 -1.58 -13.46 -4.81
CA LEU A 84 -2.57 -14.32 -5.45
C LEU A 84 -3.12 -13.69 -6.74
N LEU A 85 -3.47 -12.39 -6.72
CA LEU A 85 -3.93 -11.68 -7.90
C LEU A 85 -2.88 -11.67 -9.01
N VAL A 86 -1.61 -11.45 -8.67
CA VAL A 86 -0.48 -11.50 -9.61
C VAL A 86 -0.35 -12.88 -10.25
N LEU A 87 -0.39 -13.95 -9.45
CA LEU A 87 -0.31 -15.33 -9.93
C LEU A 87 -1.51 -15.67 -10.83
N MET A 88 -2.72 -15.30 -10.41
CA MET A 88 -3.95 -15.56 -11.16
C MET A 88 -3.98 -14.79 -12.47
N ALA A 89 -3.59 -13.52 -12.51
CA ALA A 89 -3.54 -12.72 -13.72
C ALA A 89 -2.61 -13.34 -14.78
N ALA A 90 -1.42 -13.78 -14.36
CA ALA A 90 -0.47 -14.45 -15.25
C ALA A 90 -0.99 -15.82 -15.72
N ALA A 91 -1.54 -16.64 -14.82
CA ALA A 91 -2.09 -17.95 -15.16
C ALA A 91 -3.30 -17.84 -16.10
N LYS A 92 -4.14 -16.82 -15.93
CA LYS A 92 -5.34 -16.61 -16.73
C LYS A 92 -5.04 -16.39 -18.22
N LEU A 93 -3.82 -15.96 -18.56
CA LEU A 93 -3.36 -15.84 -19.95
C LEU A 93 -3.44 -17.16 -20.74
N PHE A 94 -3.29 -18.31 -20.08
CA PHE A 94 -3.35 -19.64 -20.70
C PHE A 94 -4.78 -20.11 -21.00
N GLU A 95 -5.78 -19.45 -20.41
CA GLU A 95 -7.20 -19.78 -20.58
C GLU A 95 -7.92 -18.87 -21.57
N LEU A 96 -7.19 -18.03 -22.32
CA LEU A 96 -7.76 -17.09 -23.29
C LEU A 96 -8.32 -17.80 -24.52
N ARG A 97 -9.56 -18.30 -24.41
CA ARG A 97 -10.28 -19.00 -25.48
C ARG A 97 -11.45 -18.21 -26.03
N LYS A 98 -12.10 -17.39 -25.20
CA LYS A 98 -13.27 -16.57 -25.56
C LYS A 98 -12.99 -15.09 -25.26
N VAL A 99 -13.74 -14.20 -25.91
CA VAL A 99 -13.68 -12.74 -25.65
C VAL A 99 -13.97 -12.45 -24.18
N ARG A 100 -14.92 -13.18 -23.58
CA ARG A 100 -15.21 -13.15 -22.14
C ARG A 100 -13.96 -13.38 -21.29
N ASP A 101 -13.13 -14.37 -21.64
CA ASP A 101 -11.94 -14.69 -20.86
C ASP A 101 -10.89 -13.57 -20.96
N THR A 102 -10.85 -12.86 -22.10
CA THR A 102 -10.01 -11.67 -22.28
C THR A 102 -10.51 -10.50 -21.43
N ILE A 103 -11.82 -10.26 -21.40
CA ILE A 103 -12.43 -9.23 -20.55
C ILE A 103 -12.11 -9.49 -19.07
N ILE A 104 -12.12 -10.75 -18.62
CA ILE A 104 -11.73 -11.12 -17.25
C ILE A 104 -10.27 -10.72 -16.98
N VAL A 105 -9.33 -10.97 -17.91
CA VAL A 105 -7.93 -10.55 -17.74
C VAL A 105 -7.79 -9.03 -17.67
N ILE A 106 -8.56 -8.28 -18.46
CA ILE A 106 -8.58 -6.82 -18.40
C ILE A 106 -9.06 -6.32 -17.03
N PHE A 107 -10.10 -6.95 -16.45
CA PHE A 107 -10.54 -6.65 -15.10
C PHE A 107 -9.50 -7.04 -14.03
N LEU A 108 -8.77 -8.14 -14.22
CA LEU A 108 -7.65 -8.49 -13.33
C LEU A 108 -6.56 -7.40 -13.36
N CYS A 109 -6.31 -6.75 -14.49
CA CYS A 109 -5.39 -5.61 -14.56
C CYS A 109 -5.89 -4.42 -13.72
N TYR A 110 -7.18 -4.07 -13.82
CA TYR A 110 -7.75 -3.05 -12.92
C TYR A 110 -7.62 -3.42 -11.43
N LEU A 111 -7.77 -4.71 -11.08
CA LEU A 111 -7.60 -5.17 -9.70
C LEU A 111 -6.14 -5.09 -9.22
N LEU A 112 -5.17 -5.41 -10.08
CA LEU A 112 -3.75 -5.23 -9.79
C LEU A 112 -3.41 -3.74 -9.58
N LEU A 113 -3.93 -2.89 -10.46
CA LEU A 113 -3.80 -1.44 -10.38
C LEU A 113 -4.37 -0.91 -9.06
N MET A 114 -5.56 -1.36 -8.65
CA MET A 114 -6.14 -1.04 -7.34
C MET A 114 -5.28 -1.56 -6.18
N ALA A 115 -4.78 -2.79 -6.24
CA ALA A 115 -3.91 -3.34 -5.21
C ALA A 115 -2.65 -2.48 -5.02
N LYS A 116 -2.09 -1.96 -6.12
CA LYS A 116 -0.93 -1.06 -6.07
C LYS A 116 -1.26 0.34 -5.55
N LEU A 117 -2.43 0.88 -5.87
CA LEU A 117 -2.91 2.17 -5.33
C LEU A 117 -3.05 2.13 -3.80
N ILE A 118 -3.46 0.98 -3.24
CA ILE A 118 -3.56 0.79 -1.77
C ILE A 118 -2.16 0.70 -1.13
N ASP A 119 -1.17 0.18 -1.85
CA ASP A 119 0.20 0.00 -1.39
C ASP A 119 0.98 1.33 -1.35
N SER A 120 1.03 2.04 -2.47
CA SER A 120 1.85 3.23 -2.67
C SER A 120 1.03 4.44 -3.14
N GLN A 121 1.20 5.56 -2.42
CA GLN A 121 0.57 6.85 -2.73
C GLN A 121 1.59 7.89 -3.22
N SER A 122 2.70 7.43 -3.80
CA SER A 122 3.73 8.30 -4.37
C SER A 122 3.26 9.00 -5.64
N MET A 123 3.90 10.14 -5.96
CA MET A 123 3.54 10.93 -7.14
C MET A 123 3.86 10.18 -8.43
N GLU A 124 5.02 9.51 -8.48
CA GLU A 124 5.45 8.70 -9.62
C GLU A 124 4.48 7.56 -9.90
N MET A 125 4.04 6.87 -8.83
CA MET A 125 3.05 5.81 -8.94
C MET A 125 1.71 6.37 -9.43
N THR A 126 1.27 7.53 -8.95
CA THR A 126 0.02 8.16 -9.39
C THR A 126 0.02 8.43 -10.90
N LEU A 127 1.11 8.96 -11.44
CA LEU A 127 1.25 9.19 -12.88
C LEU A 127 1.19 7.87 -13.67
N PHE A 128 1.85 6.83 -13.19
CA PHE A 128 1.77 5.50 -13.78
C PHE A 128 0.33 4.97 -13.77
N LEU A 129 -0.37 5.08 -12.64
CA LEU A 129 -1.76 4.60 -12.50
C LEU A 129 -2.70 5.32 -13.47
N VAL A 130 -2.57 6.64 -13.63
CA VAL A 130 -3.37 7.40 -14.60
C VAL A 130 -3.12 6.90 -16.03
N PHE A 131 -1.84 6.74 -16.40
CA PHE A 131 -1.47 6.20 -17.71
C PHE A 131 -2.05 4.79 -17.92
N ASP A 132 -1.91 3.91 -16.94
CA ASP A 132 -2.32 2.52 -17.07
C ASP A 132 -3.84 2.35 -17.05
N VAL A 133 -4.58 3.17 -16.28
CA VAL A 133 -6.05 3.22 -16.37
C VAL A 133 -6.50 3.59 -17.78
N LEU A 134 -5.89 4.60 -18.41
CA LEU A 134 -6.22 4.99 -19.80
C LEU A 134 -5.91 3.86 -20.78
N LEU A 135 -4.79 3.16 -20.58
CA LEU A 135 -4.37 2.02 -21.39
C LEU A 135 -5.32 0.83 -21.26
N ILE A 136 -5.62 0.38 -20.04
CA ILE A 136 -6.57 -0.71 -19.76
C ILE A 136 -7.95 -0.38 -20.37
N THR A 137 -8.41 0.86 -20.17
CA THR A 137 -9.70 1.34 -20.73
C THR A 137 -9.69 1.34 -22.26
N ALA A 138 -8.57 1.70 -22.89
CA ALA A 138 -8.44 1.71 -24.35
C ALA A 138 -8.48 0.29 -24.93
N VAL A 139 -7.82 -0.67 -24.27
CA VAL A 139 -7.89 -2.09 -24.63
C VAL A 139 -9.32 -2.61 -24.43
N LEU A 140 -10.00 -2.27 -23.33
CA LEU A 140 -11.39 -2.66 -23.10
C LEU A 140 -12.33 -2.12 -24.19
N ALA A 141 -12.18 -0.85 -24.55
CA ALA A 141 -12.96 -0.19 -25.60
C ALA A 141 -12.73 -0.85 -26.98
N MET A 142 -11.52 -1.33 -27.25
CA MET A 142 -11.19 -2.05 -28.49
C MET A 142 -11.93 -3.38 -28.63
N TYR A 143 -12.19 -4.06 -27.52
CA TYR A 143 -12.94 -5.32 -27.51
C TYR A 143 -14.46 -5.13 -27.63
N HIS A 144 -14.97 -3.94 -27.31
CA HIS A 144 -16.39 -3.58 -27.43
C HIS A 144 -16.73 -2.76 -28.68
N SER A 145 -15.73 -2.24 -29.40
CA SER A 145 -15.95 -1.41 -30.59
C SER A 145 -16.06 -2.25 -31.88
N PRO A 146 -16.92 -1.86 -32.85
CA PRO A 146 -16.97 -2.48 -34.17
C PRO A 146 -15.62 -2.39 -34.89
N PRO A 147 -15.28 -3.35 -35.79
CA PRO A 147 -13.98 -3.43 -36.47
C PRO A 147 -13.56 -2.13 -37.19
N GLU A 148 -14.54 -1.39 -37.72
CA GLU A 148 -14.35 -0.18 -38.53
C GLU A 148 -13.94 1.06 -37.71
N ARG A 149 -14.01 1.01 -36.37
CA ARG A 149 -13.68 2.14 -35.47
C ARG A 149 -12.35 1.95 -34.72
N GLY A 150 -11.48 1.06 -35.19
CA GLY A 150 -10.21 0.68 -34.54
C GLY A 150 -9.06 1.70 -34.60
N ASN A 151 -9.32 2.99 -34.86
CA ASN A 151 -8.26 3.99 -34.87
C ASN A 151 -7.77 4.26 -33.43
N MET A 152 -6.46 4.15 -33.19
CA MET A 152 -5.84 4.36 -31.87
C MET A 152 -6.25 5.70 -31.24
N ARG A 153 -6.31 6.77 -32.05
CA ARG A 153 -6.74 8.11 -31.57
C ARG A 153 -8.18 8.10 -31.06
N PHE A 154 -9.07 7.35 -31.71
CA PHE A 154 -10.47 7.23 -31.31
C PHE A 154 -10.60 6.46 -29.99
N LEU A 155 -9.84 5.37 -29.83
CA LEU A 155 -9.81 4.58 -28.59
C LEU A 155 -9.28 5.39 -27.41
N LEU A 156 -8.16 6.12 -27.59
CA LEU A 156 -7.60 6.99 -26.55
C LEU A 156 -8.57 8.11 -26.15
N ARG A 157 -9.20 8.77 -27.13
CA ARG A 157 -10.20 9.82 -26.86
C ARG A 157 -11.39 9.28 -26.09
N ARG A 158 -11.88 8.08 -26.43
CA ARG A 158 -12.96 7.41 -25.69
C ARG A 158 -12.54 7.07 -24.26
N SER A 159 -11.36 6.50 -24.05
CA SER A 159 -10.86 6.21 -22.71
C SER A 159 -10.73 7.45 -21.85
N LEU A 160 -10.22 8.54 -22.42
CA LEU A 160 -10.11 9.82 -21.72
C LEU A 160 -11.48 10.37 -21.35
N LEU A 161 -12.45 10.32 -22.27
CA LEU A 161 -13.82 10.76 -21.99
C LEU A 161 -14.48 9.92 -20.89
N LEU A 162 -14.32 8.60 -20.90
CA LEU A 162 -14.82 7.73 -19.84
C LEU A 162 -14.15 8.02 -18.49
N ALA A 163 -12.83 8.23 -18.48
CA ALA A 163 -12.10 8.62 -17.29
C ALA A 163 -12.60 9.98 -16.76
N LEU A 164 -12.83 10.96 -17.63
CA LEU A 164 -13.33 12.28 -17.22
C LEU A 164 -14.78 12.21 -16.71
N GLN A 165 -15.64 11.39 -17.33
CA GLN A 165 -17.00 11.13 -16.87
C GLN A 165 -17.04 10.41 -15.52
N SER A 166 -15.99 9.64 -15.18
CA SER A 166 -15.87 9.01 -13.87
C SER A 166 -15.55 10.01 -12.75
N VAL A 167 -15.02 11.20 -13.07
CA VAL A 167 -14.66 12.22 -12.06
C VAL A 167 -15.87 12.77 -11.31
N PRO A 168 -16.97 13.20 -11.96
CA PRO A 168 -18.19 13.60 -11.26
C PRO A 168 -18.73 12.50 -10.34
N LEU A 169 -18.74 11.25 -10.81
CA LEU A 169 -19.16 10.11 -10.01
C LEU A 169 -18.24 9.91 -8.80
N ALA A 170 -16.93 10.01 -8.99
CA ALA A 170 -15.94 9.93 -7.93
C ALA A 170 -16.12 11.06 -6.90
N LEU A 171 -16.43 12.28 -7.33
CA LEU A 171 -16.73 13.40 -6.43
C LEU A 171 -17.99 13.13 -5.60
N VAL A 172 -19.06 12.67 -6.24
CA VAL A 172 -20.30 12.29 -5.54
C VAL A 172 -20.01 11.19 -4.52
N LEU A 173 -19.29 10.13 -4.91
CA LEU A 173 -18.90 9.05 -3.99
C LEU A 173 -18.00 9.57 -2.87
N PHE A 174 -17.07 10.47 -3.16
CA PHE A 174 -16.16 11.06 -2.18
C PHE A 174 -16.88 11.88 -1.10
N PHE A 175 -17.96 12.60 -1.45
CA PHE A 175 -18.77 13.34 -0.49
C PHE A 175 -19.80 12.47 0.23
N LEU A 176 -20.36 11.46 -0.46
CA LEU A 176 -21.37 10.56 0.13
C LEU A 176 -20.77 9.48 1.03
N PHE A 177 -19.57 9.00 0.74
CA PHE A 177 -18.90 8.01 1.58
C PHE A 177 -18.09 8.74 2.66
N PRO A 178 -18.44 8.56 3.96
CA PRO A 178 -17.56 8.97 5.03
C PRO A 178 -16.23 8.28 4.82
N ARG A 179 -15.12 9.02 4.89
CA ARG A 179 -13.77 8.44 4.88
C ARG A 179 -13.56 7.66 6.16
N PHE A 180 -14.15 6.48 6.22
CA PHE A 180 -14.01 5.59 7.34
C PHE A 180 -12.57 5.08 7.35
N ASN A 181 -11.80 5.44 8.37
CA ASN A 181 -10.50 4.85 8.68
C ASN A 181 -10.70 3.43 9.26
N ILE A 182 -11.50 2.61 8.58
CA ILE A 182 -11.81 1.26 9.01
C ILE A 182 -10.56 0.41 8.82
N SER A 183 -9.85 0.23 9.93
CA SER A 183 -8.72 -0.68 10.10
C SER A 183 -9.16 -2.15 10.05
N LEU A 184 -9.96 -2.57 9.06
CA LEU A 184 -10.33 -3.98 8.88
C LEU A 184 -9.20 -4.82 8.28
N TRP A 185 -8.17 -4.18 7.73
CA TRP A 185 -7.05 -4.82 7.03
C TRP A 185 -5.67 -4.37 7.51
N SER A 186 -5.61 -3.53 8.55
CA SER A 186 -4.35 -3.10 9.12
C SER A 186 -3.88 -4.15 10.14
N GLN A 187 -3.07 -5.09 9.66
CA GLN A 187 -1.91 -5.44 10.46
C GLN A 187 -1.10 -4.16 10.55
N THR A 188 -0.83 -3.73 11.76
CA THR A 188 -0.19 -2.47 12.13
C THR A 188 0.96 -2.15 11.17
N ARG A 189 0.71 -1.30 10.15
CA ARG A 189 1.80 -0.66 9.41
C ARG A 189 2.53 0.18 10.43
N LYS A 190 3.63 -0.35 10.96
CA LYS A 190 4.59 0.45 11.71
C LYS A 190 5.12 1.49 10.72
N ASN A 191 4.87 2.76 11.02
CA ASN A 191 5.45 3.93 10.35
C ASN A 191 4.79 4.35 9.03
N ALA A 192 3.65 5.02 9.12
CA ALA A 192 3.29 6.06 8.16
C ALA A 192 2.55 7.20 8.89
N GLY A 193 3.25 8.29 9.16
CA GLY A 193 2.62 9.60 9.35
C GLY A 193 1.86 9.84 10.66
N GLN A 194 2.26 9.24 11.78
CA GLN A 194 1.88 9.82 13.08
C GLN A 194 2.93 10.87 13.44
N THR A 195 2.54 12.15 13.38
CA THR A 195 3.25 13.24 14.06
C THR A 195 3.18 12.96 15.56
N GLY A 196 4.29 12.59 16.16
CA GLY A 196 4.39 12.24 17.58
C GLY A 196 5.84 12.32 18.06
N PHE A 197 6.04 12.27 19.38
CA PHE A 197 7.38 12.15 19.96
C PHE A 197 8.08 10.91 19.38
N SER A 198 9.33 11.06 18.92
CA SER A 198 10.11 9.99 18.32
C SER A 198 11.38 9.73 19.12
N GLU A 199 11.91 8.50 19.03
CA GLU A 199 13.22 8.14 19.61
C GLU A 199 14.41 8.82 18.90
N LYS A 200 14.17 9.55 17.81
CA LYS A 200 15.17 10.31 17.07
C LYS A 200 14.69 11.73 16.82
N LEU A 201 15.57 12.70 16.98
CA LEU A 201 15.32 14.09 16.65
C LEU A 201 16.25 14.52 15.52
N ARG A 202 15.66 15.13 14.49
CA ARG A 202 16.35 15.66 13.31
C ARG A 202 15.98 17.14 13.14
N PRO A 203 16.81 17.95 12.47
CA PRO A 203 16.44 19.32 12.15
C PRO A 203 15.10 19.36 11.39
N GLY A 204 14.13 20.12 11.91
CA GLY A 204 12.78 20.24 11.33
C GLY A 204 11.73 19.25 11.83
N SER A 205 12.09 18.18 12.56
CA SER A 205 11.10 17.21 13.08
C SER A 205 10.17 17.82 14.14
N VAL A 206 10.68 18.75 14.96
CA VAL A 206 9.89 19.50 15.95
C VAL A 206 8.87 20.42 15.27
N ALA A 207 9.23 21.03 14.13
CA ALA A 207 8.32 21.90 13.40
C ALA A 207 7.12 21.12 12.82
N GLN A 208 7.31 19.86 12.42
CA GLN A 208 6.21 18.98 12.00
C GLN A 208 5.31 18.57 13.18
N LEU A 209 5.89 18.38 14.38
CA LEU A 209 5.10 18.09 15.58
C LEU A 209 4.24 19.28 16.00
N ALA A 210 4.80 20.50 15.92
CA ALA A 210 4.09 21.75 16.26
C ALA A 210 2.89 22.05 15.33
N GLN A 211 2.82 21.43 14.14
CA GLN A 211 1.70 21.55 13.21
C GLN A 211 0.57 20.55 13.49
N SER A 212 0.70 19.70 14.51
CA SER A 212 -0.29 18.69 14.85
C SER A 212 -1.17 19.13 16.02
N ASP A 213 -2.48 19.24 15.78
CA ASP A 213 -3.48 19.54 16.82
C ASP A 213 -3.97 18.27 17.55
N LYS A 214 -3.26 17.14 17.42
CA LYS A 214 -3.65 15.89 18.10
C LYS A 214 -3.33 15.99 19.59
N VAL A 215 -4.30 15.58 20.42
CA VAL A 215 -4.09 15.42 21.87
C VAL A 215 -3.05 14.33 22.10
N ALA A 216 -2.02 14.64 22.90
CA ALA A 216 -1.00 13.66 23.30
C ALA A 216 -1.39 12.94 24.61
N PHE A 217 -1.83 13.70 25.60
CA PHE A 217 -2.36 13.20 26.86
C PHE A 217 -3.24 14.26 27.51
N ARG A 218 -4.03 13.83 28.50
CA ARG A 218 -4.73 14.70 29.44
C ARG A 218 -4.17 14.46 30.83
N VAL A 219 -4.11 15.51 31.63
CA VAL A 219 -3.65 15.43 33.02
C VAL A 219 -4.68 16.02 33.96
N SER A 220 -4.85 15.39 35.12
CA SER A 220 -5.62 15.90 36.25
C SER A 220 -4.70 16.02 37.46
N PHE A 221 -4.86 17.10 38.23
CA PHE A 221 -4.17 17.33 39.49
C PHE A 221 -5.20 17.34 40.62
N PRO A 222 -5.45 16.19 41.27
CA PRO A 222 -6.53 16.08 42.26
C PRO A 222 -6.33 17.01 43.47
N GLU A 223 -5.07 17.25 43.86
CA GLU A 223 -4.71 17.91 45.12
C GLU A 223 -4.10 19.31 44.94
N ARG A 224 -3.98 19.79 43.68
CA ARG A 224 -3.30 21.06 43.37
C ARG A 224 -4.14 21.96 42.47
N GLN A 225 -4.31 23.20 42.89
CA GLN A 225 -4.84 24.25 42.03
C GLN A 225 -3.71 24.79 41.14
N VAL A 226 -3.86 24.63 39.83
CA VAL A 226 -2.87 25.07 38.84
C VAL A 226 -2.92 26.60 38.75
N SER A 227 -1.85 27.27 39.18
CA SER A 227 -1.74 28.74 39.19
C SER A 227 -1.04 29.31 37.95
N SER A 228 -0.14 28.56 37.30
CA SER A 228 0.62 29.03 36.12
C SER A 228 0.96 27.91 35.15
N VAL A 229 0.76 28.15 33.85
CA VAL A 229 1.13 27.23 32.76
C VAL A 229 2.66 27.13 32.60
N GLN A 230 3.41 28.11 33.09
CA GLN A 230 4.87 28.14 32.96
C GLN A 230 5.57 27.06 33.81
N GLU A 231 4.86 26.50 34.80
CA GLU A 231 5.36 25.40 35.62
C GLU A 231 5.27 24.04 34.90
N PHE A 232 4.61 23.98 33.74
CA PHE A 232 4.36 22.74 33.03
C PHE A 232 5.47 22.39 32.05
N TYR A 233 6.55 21.83 32.59
CA TYR A 233 7.55 21.13 31.80
C TYR A 233 7.28 19.61 31.82
N TRP A 234 6.65 19.12 30.76
CA TRP A 234 6.33 17.70 30.61
C TRP A 234 7.52 16.95 30.01
N ARG A 235 8.29 16.30 30.88
CA ARG A 235 9.42 15.48 30.47
C ARG A 235 8.93 14.12 29.98
N GLY A 236 9.29 13.77 28.75
CA GLY A 236 9.05 12.44 28.17
C GLY A 236 10.37 11.72 27.93
N LEU A 237 10.81 11.69 26.67
CA LEU A 237 12.06 11.05 26.28
C LEU A 237 13.25 12.02 26.33
N VAL A 238 14.38 11.57 26.87
CA VAL A 238 15.65 12.31 26.85
C VAL A 238 16.59 11.68 25.83
N LEU A 239 17.04 12.48 24.86
CA LEU A 239 18.00 12.07 23.85
C LEU A 239 19.41 12.45 24.32
N THR A 240 20.28 11.47 24.48
CA THR A 240 21.60 11.65 25.10
C THR A 240 22.76 11.51 24.12
N VAL A 241 22.52 10.86 22.97
CA VAL A 241 23.55 10.61 21.96
C VAL A 241 23.33 11.56 20.79
N SER A 242 24.34 12.36 20.45
CA SER A 242 24.31 13.24 19.28
C SER A 242 25.43 12.88 18.31
N ASN A 243 25.13 12.94 17.02
CA ASN A 243 26.13 12.90 15.95
C ASN A 243 26.36 14.29 15.30
N GLY A 244 25.95 15.36 15.98
CA GLY A 244 26.05 16.75 15.53
C GLY A 244 24.75 17.31 14.94
N LEU A 245 24.06 16.54 14.10
CA LEU A 245 22.80 16.96 13.47
C LEU A 245 21.59 16.19 14.02
N ASP A 246 21.76 14.88 14.25
CA ASP A 246 20.73 14.00 14.76
C ASP A 246 21.00 13.68 16.25
N TRP A 247 19.91 13.56 17.01
CA TRP A 247 19.91 13.13 18.39
C TRP A 247 19.15 11.81 18.55
N ASP A 248 19.64 10.92 19.39
CA ASP A 248 19.10 9.58 19.66
C ASP A 248 19.07 9.34 21.18
N LYS A 249 18.12 8.52 21.64
CA LYS A 249 17.99 8.12 23.04
C LYS A 249 19.23 7.40 23.57
N GLY A 250 19.98 6.73 22.69
CA GLY A 250 21.09 5.87 23.08
C GLY A 250 20.63 4.55 23.68
N THR A 251 21.58 3.67 24.01
CA THR A 251 21.27 2.39 24.66
C THR A 251 21.34 2.57 26.17
N PHE A 252 20.21 2.58 26.85
CA PHE A 252 20.18 2.48 28.31
C PHE A 252 20.80 1.13 28.71
N GLN A 253 21.96 1.16 29.38
CA GLN A 253 22.54 -0.05 29.94
C GLN A 253 21.68 -0.49 31.12
N LYS A 254 21.08 -1.69 31.04
CA LYS A 254 20.45 -2.31 32.20
C LYS A 254 21.49 -2.45 33.31
N GLY A 255 21.31 -1.72 34.41
CA GLY A 255 22.21 -1.77 35.57
C GLY A 255 22.85 -0.43 35.96
N THR A 256 22.56 0.69 35.27
CA THR A 256 22.91 2.01 35.81
C THR A 256 22.21 2.19 37.17
N PRO A 257 22.96 2.41 38.27
CA PRO A 257 22.35 2.67 39.56
C PRO A 257 21.47 3.92 39.44
N VAL A 258 20.20 3.79 39.79
CA VAL A 258 19.31 4.94 39.95
C VAL A 258 19.91 5.75 41.08
N MET A 259 20.50 6.91 40.76
CA MET A 259 20.94 7.83 41.81
C MET A 259 19.68 8.29 42.55
N GLU A 260 19.53 7.87 43.81
CA GLU A 260 18.52 8.39 44.71
C GLU A 260 18.79 9.87 44.91
N ARG A 261 18.05 10.71 44.16
CA ARG A 261 18.09 12.15 44.34
C ARG A 261 17.25 12.46 45.58
N PRO A 262 17.78 13.18 46.58
CA PRO A 262 16.97 13.58 47.72
C PRO A 262 15.78 14.40 47.21
N MET A 263 14.56 13.95 47.50
CA MET A 263 13.34 14.61 47.08
C MET A 263 13.27 15.98 47.77
N THR A 264 13.58 17.02 47.01
CA THR A 264 13.65 18.39 47.50
C THR A 264 12.57 19.17 46.79
N GLY A 265 11.49 19.52 47.49
CA GLY A 265 10.37 20.25 46.91
C GLY A 265 9.00 19.78 47.41
N GLN A 266 7.95 20.28 46.76
CA GLN A 266 6.57 19.90 47.03
C GLN A 266 6.21 18.66 46.22
N GLU A 267 5.60 17.67 46.87
CA GLU A 267 5.07 16.48 46.19
C GLU A 267 3.89 16.88 45.28
N VAL A 268 3.85 16.33 44.07
CA VAL A 268 2.80 16.61 43.09
C VAL A 268 2.18 15.30 42.65
N VAL A 269 0.94 15.08 43.07
CA VAL A 269 0.12 13.95 42.62
C VAL A 269 -0.54 14.33 41.29
N GLN A 270 -0.33 13.49 40.27
CA GLN A 270 -0.83 13.70 38.91
C GLN A 270 -1.47 12.42 38.38
N GLU A 271 -2.61 12.55 37.71
CA GLU A 271 -3.27 11.48 36.98
C GLU A 271 -3.17 11.75 35.47
N ILE A 272 -2.52 10.86 34.73
CA ILE A 272 -2.25 11.05 33.30
C ILE A 272 -3.04 10.04 32.48
N PHE A 273 -3.83 10.54 31.53
CA PHE A 273 -4.57 9.77 30.53
C PHE A 273 -3.85 9.92 29.19
N LEU A 274 -3.01 8.93 28.85
CA LEU A 274 -2.21 8.91 27.63
C LEU A 274 -3.05 8.45 26.42
N GLU A 275 -2.92 9.15 25.30
CA GLU A 275 -3.50 8.69 24.04
C GLU A 275 -2.66 7.53 23.45
N PRO A 276 -3.25 6.60 22.68
CA PRO A 276 -2.52 5.48 22.11
C PRO A 276 -1.32 5.94 21.25
N SER A 277 -0.11 5.56 21.67
CA SER A 277 1.15 5.84 20.97
C SER A 277 1.92 4.54 20.74
N PRO A 278 2.62 4.38 19.60
CA PRO A 278 3.48 3.22 19.34
C PRO A 278 4.72 3.20 20.25
N GLU A 279 5.05 4.32 20.88
CA GLU A 279 6.24 4.50 21.70
C GLU A 279 6.03 4.02 23.14
N ARG A 280 7.13 3.63 23.80
CA ARG A 280 7.12 3.05 25.16
C ARG A 280 7.75 3.96 26.22
N PHE A 281 7.34 5.23 26.26
CA PHE A 281 7.71 6.16 27.32
C PHE A 281 6.47 6.84 27.90
N LEU A 282 6.60 7.36 29.12
CA LEU A 282 5.58 8.13 29.81
C LEU A 282 6.04 9.58 29.94
N PHE A 283 5.08 10.49 30.01
CA PHE A 283 5.33 11.88 30.35
C PHE A 283 5.15 12.07 31.86
N ALA A 284 5.99 12.90 32.46
CA ALA A 284 5.84 13.31 33.85
C ALA A 284 6.30 14.77 34.00
N LEU A 285 5.76 15.47 34.99
CA LEU A 285 6.26 16.78 35.40
C LEU A 285 7.68 16.65 35.99
N ASP A 286 8.59 17.55 35.59
CA ASP A 286 9.97 17.69 36.12
C ASP A 286 10.11 18.96 36.95
#